data_AF-A0A966Q1T9-F1
#
_entry.id   AF-A0A966Q1T9-F1
#
_cell.length_a   1.000
_cell.length_b   1.000
_cell.length_c   1.000
_cell.angle_alpha   90.00
_cell.angle_beta   90.00
_cell.angle_gamma   90.00
#
_symmetry.space_group_name_H-M   'P 1'
#
loop_
_entity.id
_entity.type
_entity.pdbx_description
1 polymer ?
#
loop_
_entity_poly.entity_id
_entity_poly.type
_entity_poly.pdbx_seq_one_letter_code
_entity_poly.pdbx_strand_id
1 'polypeptide(L)'
;MASEVLALQAASGLVNLMSGQAVSGTIKDSTVAQISAAIFYKTNVMAKLISNVGFQTLFTNTIFNQVEKDFGEYVDAKARANNRSFHHVYEWGRVGDDSARLFKLNKISQDGLSLKINYDLTDSKSFVPSPNSRRRHVFVKKASVMEEGRAVVIKPRYSERLVFDVNGYTVFMPKGESVVVTKPGGVGTKNSFLSAYKYFFTGQLVNMSIKKSGFQRIFNSRITRALDLPVQIKTVKYKFSANSIANEADAALISAFAGGTNGQL
;
A
#
# COMPACT_ATOMS: atom_id res chain seq x y z
N MET A 1 -19.03 -8.35 -8.10
CA MET A 1 -20.50 -8.47 -8.16
C MET A 1 -20.98 -9.06 -9.49
N ALA A 2 -21.00 -8.35 -10.63
CA ALA A 2 -21.56 -8.91 -11.88
C ALA A 2 -20.88 -10.21 -12.37
N SER A 3 -19.53 -10.25 -12.38
CA SER A 3 -18.78 -11.45 -12.81
C SER A 3 -18.93 -12.65 -11.86
N GLU A 4 -19.09 -12.40 -10.56
CA GLU A 4 -19.28 -13.45 -9.55
C GLU A 4 -20.66 -14.09 -9.70
N VAL A 5 -21.70 -13.26 -9.85
CA VAL A 5 -23.07 -13.71 -10.08
C VAL A 5 -23.16 -14.53 -11.38
N LEU A 6 -22.52 -14.07 -12.46
CA LEU A 6 -22.51 -14.81 -13.73
C LEU A 6 -21.78 -16.16 -13.61
N ALA A 7 -20.65 -16.21 -12.91
CA ALA A 7 -19.91 -17.46 -12.70
C ALA A 7 -20.70 -18.47 -11.85
N LEU A 8 -21.35 -18.00 -10.79
CA LEU A 8 -22.21 -18.83 -9.94
C LEU A 8 -23.47 -19.30 -10.69
N GLN A 9 -24.05 -18.45 -11.54
CA GLN A 9 -25.18 -18.81 -12.39
C GLN A 9 -24.81 -19.82 -13.47
N ALA A 10 -23.61 -19.74 -14.04
CA ALA A 10 -23.10 -20.76 -14.94
C ALA A 10 -22.86 -22.09 -14.19
N ALA A 11 -22.34 -22.03 -12.96
CA ALA A 11 -22.11 -23.20 -12.14
C ALA A 11 -23.41 -23.90 -11.69
N SER A 12 -24.50 -23.17 -11.49
CA SER A 12 -25.77 -23.76 -11.06
C SER A 12 -26.34 -24.76 -12.08
N GLY A 13 -26.06 -24.56 -13.38
CA GLY A 13 -26.42 -25.51 -14.44
C GLY A 13 -25.74 -26.88 -14.31
N LEU A 14 -24.59 -26.96 -13.62
CA LEU A 14 -23.86 -28.20 -13.37
C LEU A 14 -24.49 -29.03 -12.24
N VAL A 15 -25.37 -28.45 -11.43
CA VAL A 15 -25.94 -29.14 -10.24
C VAL A 15 -26.70 -30.40 -10.63
N ASN A 16 -27.44 -30.36 -11.73
CA ASN A 16 -28.18 -31.52 -12.23
C ASN A 16 -27.25 -32.64 -12.71
N LEU A 17 -26.06 -32.27 -13.21
CA LEU A 17 -25.05 -33.18 -13.72
C LEU A 17 -24.16 -33.78 -12.62
N MET A 18 -24.23 -33.27 -11.38
CA MET A 18 -23.53 -33.81 -10.21
C MET A 18 -24.19 -35.07 -9.63
N SER A 19 -25.22 -35.61 -10.29
CA SER A 19 -25.82 -36.90 -10.00
C SER A 19 -25.54 -37.88 -11.14
N GLY A 20 -25.12 -39.09 -10.81
CA GLY A 20 -24.72 -40.10 -11.77
C GLY A 20 -25.90 -40.51 -12.64
N GLN A 21 -25.70 -40.48 -13.97
CA GLN A 21 -26.69 -40.91 -14.93
C GLN A 21 -26.65 -42.44 -15.08
N ALA A 22 -27.82 -43.05 -15.31
CA ALA A 22 -27.90 -44.46 -15.60
C ALA A 22 -27.40 -44.72 -17.03
N VAL A 23 -26.43 -45.61 -17.19
CA VAL A 23 -25.88 -45.99 -18.51
C VAL A 23 -26.65 -47.16 -19.10
N SER A 24 -27.02 -48.14 -18.25
CA SER A 24 -27.93 -49.24 -18.56
C SER A 24 -28.27 -49.99 -17.26
N GLY A 25 -29.56 -50.26 -17.00
CA GLY A 25 -30.01 -50.95 -15.79
C GLY A 25 -29.60 -50.25 -14.47
N THR A 26 -29.10 -51.03 -13.49
CA THR A 26 -28.62 -50.54 -12.18
C THR A 26 -27.22 -49.90 -12.21
N ILE A 27 -26.54 -49.89 -13.36
CA ILE A 27 -25.19 -49.35 -13.50
C ILE A 27 -25.25 -47.83 -13.69
N LYS A 28 -24.61 -47.10 -12.77
CA LYS A 28 -24.49 -45.64 -12.80
C LYS A 28 -23.08 -45.24 -13.23
N ASP A 29 -22.96 -44.22 -14.06
CA ASP A 29 -21.68 -43.59 -14.35
C ASP A 29 -21.44 -42.42 -13.37
N SER A 30 -20.22 -42.34 -12.85
CA SER A 30 -19.78 -41.28 -11.92
C SER A 30 -18.91 -40.22 -12.59
N THR A 31 -18.43 -40.44 -13.81
CA THR A 31 -17.50 -39.53 -14.49
C THR A 31 -18.07 -38.13 -14.66
N VAL A 32 -19.28 -38.02 -15.23
CA VAL A 32 -20.00 -36.75 -15.40
C VAL A 32 -20.26 -36.07 -14.05
N ALA A 33 -20.63 -36.85 -13.04
CA ALA A 33 -20.89 -36.32 -11.70
C ALA A 33 -19.62 -35.77 -11.03
N GLN A 34 -18.49 -36.48 -11.16
CA GLN A 34 -17.20 -36.06 -10.63
C GLN A 34 -16.64 -34.84 -11.36
N ILE A 35 -16.69 -34.83 -12.69
CA ILE A 35 -16.22 -33.69 -13.51
C ILE A 35 -17.08 -32.45 -13.20
N SER A 36 -18.40 -32.62 -13.14
CA SER A 36 -19.32 -31.53 -12.81
C SER A 36 -19.06 -30.98 -11.41
N ALA A 37 -18.82 -31.86 -10.43
CA ALA A 37 -18.45 -31.46 -9.07
C ALA A 37 -17.11 -30.73 -9.00
N ALA A 38 -16.10 -31.19 -9.75
CA ALA A 38 -14.79 -30.57 -9.81
C ALA A 38 -14.83 -29.17 -10.45
N ILE A 39 -15.58 -29.01 -11.54
CA ILE A 39 -15.78 -27.70 -12.20
C ILE A 39 -16.58 -26.79 -11.27
N PHE A 40 -17.66 -27.27 -10.67
CA PHE A 40 -18.48 -26.52 -9.72
C PHE A 40 -17.64 -26.00 -8.55
N TYR A 41 -16.79 -26.84 -7.95
CA TYR A 41 -15.86 -26.47 -6.89
C TYR A 41 -14.93 -25.32 -7.32
N LYS A 42 -14.19 -25.51 -8.42
CA LYS A 42 -13.21 -24.52 -8.89
C LYS A 42 -13.87 -23.19 -9.24
N THR A 43 -15.06 -23.22 -9.84
CA THR A 43 -15.82 -22.00 -10.15
C THR A 43 -16.23 -21.26 -8.88
N ASN A 44 -16.67 -21.96 -7.83
CA ASN A 44 -17.01 -21.33 -6.55
C ASN A 44 -15.78 -20.66 -5.89
N VAL A 45 -14.62 -21.33 -5.90
CA VAL A 45 -13.35 -20.75 -5.40
C VAL A 45 -13.01 -19.46 -6.16
N MET A 46 -13.07 -19.49 -7.50
CA MET A 46 -12.72 -18.34 -8.34
C MET A 46 -13.74 -17.20 -8.24
N ALA A 47 -15.03 -17.50 -8.14
CA ALA A 47 -16.10 -16.51 -8.06
C ALA A 47 -15.96 -15.65 -6.79
N LYS A 48 -15.60 -16.27 -5.67
CA LYS A 48 -15.47 -15.62 -4.36
C LYS A 48 -14.07 -15.11 -4.05
N LEU A 49 -13.10 -15.33 -4.94
CA LEU A 49 -11.71 -14.90 -4.74
C LEU A 49 -11.61 -13.40 -4.50
N ILE A 50 -12.22 -12.59 -5.37
CA ILE A 50 -12.12 -11.12 -5.33
C ILE A 50 -12.84 -10.54 -4.11
N SER A 51 -13.91 -11.19 -3.63
CA SER A 51 -14.67 -10.80 -2.43
C SER A 51 -14.04 -11.32 -1.13
N ASN A 52 -13.01 -12.17 -1.20
CA ASN A 52 -12.35 -12.71 -0.02
C ASN A 52 -11.48 -11.64 0.67
N VAL A 53 -11.82 -11.32 1.93
CA VAL A 53 -11.14 -10.31 2.74
C VAL A 53 -9.67 -10.66 2.99
N GLY A 54 -9.35 -11.96 3.18
CA GLY A 54 -7.98 -12.42 3.37
C GLY A 54 -7.12 -12.17 2.14
N PHE A 55 -7.66 -12.45 0.94
CA PHE A 55 -7.01 -12.15 -0.32
C PHE A 55 -6.84 -10.64 -0.54
N GLN A 56 -7.89 -9.83 -0.34
CA GLN A 56 -7.82 -8.38 -0.47
C GLN A 56 -6.75 -7.76 0.45
N THR A 57 -6.70 -8.23 1.70
CA THR A 57 -5.72 -7.77 2.70
C THR A 57 -4.31 -8.17 2.30
N LEU A 58 -4.10 -9.42 1.91
CA LEU A 58 -2.80 -9.92 1.47
C LEU A 58 -2.31 -9.18 0.22
N PHE A 59 -3.18 -9.00 -0.79
CA PHE A 59 -2.90 -8.23 -2.00
C PHE A 59 -2.45 -6.81 -1.66
N THR A 60 -3.27 -6.10 -0.89
CA THR A 60 -3.05 -4.70 -0.55
C THR A 60 -1.77 -4.54 0.26
N ASN A 61 -1.56 -5.34 1.31
CA ASN A 61 -0.39 -5.21 2.18
C ASN A 61 0.91 -5.61 1.49
N THR A 62 0.91 -6.70 0.71
CA THR A 62 2.12 -7.18 0.01
C THR A 62 2.63 -6.13 -0.96
N ILE A 63 1.72 -5.54 -1.75
CA ILE A 63 2.08 -4.51 -2.71
C ILE A 63 2.44 -3.21 -1.98
N PHE A 64 1.61 -2.77 -1.02
CA PHE A 64 1.82 -1.52 -0.30
C PHE A 64 3.17 -1.49 0.42
N ASN A 65 3.52 -2.53 1.17
CA ASN A 65 4.78 -2.58 1.92
C ASN A 65 6.00 -2.48 0.99
N GLN A 66 5.94 -3.13 -0.18
CA GLN A 66 7.01 -3.06 -1.15
C GLN A 66 7.10 -1.67 -1.80
N VAL A 67 5.96 -1.09 -2.17
CA VAL A 67 5.87 0.25 -2.74
C VAL A 67 6.36 1.30 -1.73
N GLU A 68 5.98 1.19 -0.47
CA GLU A 68 6.41 2.08 0.61
C GLU A 68 7.93 2.06 0.78
N LYS A 69 8.51 0.86 0.83
CA LYS A 69 9.95 0.68 0.91
C LYS A 69 10.68 1.29 -0.28
N ASP A 70 10.31 0.91 -1.50
CA ASP A 70 11.01 1.36 -2.71
C ASP A 70 10.83 2.87 -2.94
N PHE A 71 9.65 3.43 -2.62
CA PHE A 71 9.41 4.87 -2.69
C PHE A 71 10.31 5.62 -1.70
N GLY A 72 10.40 5.14 -0.46
CA GLY A 72 11.29 5.70 0.56
C GLY A 72 12.75 5.69 0.09
N GLU A 73 13.24 4.53 -0.38
CA GLU A 73 14.60 4.38 -0.90
C GLU A 73 14.87 5.33 -2.09
N TYR A 74 13.90 5.49 -2.98
CA TYR A 74 13.97 6.41 -4.11
C TYR A 74 14.07 7.88 -3.68
N VAL A 75 13.23 8.32 -2.72
CA VAL A 75 13.30 9.69 -2.19
C VAL A 75 14.63 9.92 -1.46
N ASP A 76 15.10 8.95 -0.67
CA ASP A 76 16.39 9.04 0.03
C ASP A 76 17.55 9.19 -0.96
N ALA A 77 17.55 8.41 -2.04
CA ALA A 77 18.56 8.52 -3.08
C ALA A 77 18.54 9.90 -3.76
N LYS A 78 17.34 10.41 -4.08
CA LYS A 78 17.17 11.77 -4.61
C LYS A 78 17.63 12.85 -3.63
N ALA A 79 17.36 12.66 -2.34
CA ALA A 79 17.74 13.61 -1.30
C ALA A 79 19.26 13.66 -1.08
N ARG A 80 19.94 12.52 -1.17
CA ARG A 80 21.41 12.46 -1.14
C ARG A 80 22.03 13.14 -2.36
N ALA A 81 21.46 12.97 -3.54
CA ALA A 81 21.94 13.60 -4.78
C ALA A 81 21.61 15.10 -4.84
N ASN A 82 20.45 15.51 -4.35
CA ASN A 82 19.98 16.89 -4.39
C ASN A 82 19.42 17.33 -3.03
N ASN A 83 20.33 17.52 -2.08
CA ASN A 83 20.00 17.95 -0.72
C ASN A 83 19.21 19.28 -0.71
N ARG A 84 19.58 20.23 -1.58
CA ARG A 84 18.92 21.54 -1.66
C ARG A 84 17.42 21.44 -1.92
N SER A 85 16.98 20.49 -2.76
CA SER A 85 15.56 20.32 -3.03
C SER A 85 14.83 19.54 -1.93
N PHE A 86 15.45 18.55 -1.29
CA PHE A 86 14.75 17.58 -0.45
C PHE A 86 14.98 17.73 1.07
N HIS A 87 15.85 18.63 1.52
CA HIS A 87 16.16 18.77 2.95
C HIS A 87 14.95 19.09 3.86
N HIS A 88 13.85 19.57 3.28
CA HIS A 88 12.62 19.89 4.01
C HIS A 88 11.81 18.67 4.41
N VAL A 89 11.91 17.58 3.66
CA VAL A 89 11.22 16.31 3.95
C VAL A 89 12.03 15.37 4.85
N TYR A 90 13.07 15.90 5.51
CA TYR A 90 13.85 15.21 6.53
C TYR A 90 14.06 16.09 7.77
N GLU A 91 14.40 15.48 8.90
CA GLU A 91 14.89 16.20 10.07
C GLU A 91 16.19 16.98 9.76
N TRP A 92 16.47 18.02 10.54
CA TRP A 92 17.62 18.88 10.30
C TRP A 92 18.94 18.10 10.35
N GLY A 93 19.80 18.30 9.34
CA GLY A 93 21.12 17.66 9.25
C GLY A 93 21.09 16.17 8.88
N ARG A 94 19.92 15.57 8.61
CA ARG A 94 19.74 14.14 8.36
C ARG A 94 19.07 13.85 7.02
N VAL A 95 19.51 14.52 5.98
CA VAL A 95 18.89 14.45 4.64
C VAL A 95 19.24 13.12 3.97
N GLY A 96 18.22 12.36 3.55
CA GLY A 96 18.38 11.04 2.95
C GLY A 96 18.63 9.90 3.95
N ASP A 97 18.39 10.15 5.24
CA ASP A 97 18.34 9.15 6.31
C ASP A 97 16.88 8.70 6.51
N ASP A 98 16.64 7.39 6.47
CA ASP A 98 15.30 6.82 6.49
C ASP A 98 14.55 7.11 7.80
N SER A 99 15.26 7.07 8.91
CA SER A 99 14.75 7.32 10.26
C SER A 99 14.44 8.80 10.52
N ALA A 100 14.88 9.68 9.63
CA ALA A 100 14.67 11.12 9.70
C ALA A 100 13.59 11.63 8.74
N ARG A 101 12.91 10.75 7.99
CA ARG A 101 11.88 11.15 7.02
C ARG A 101 10.73 11.89 7.70
N LEU A 102 10.33 13.01 7.10
CA LEU A 102 9.15 13.80 7.48
C LEU A 102 7.97 13.54 6.54
N PHE A 103 7.88 12.32 6.02
CA PHE A 103 6.79 11.88 5.17
C PHE A 103 6.47 10.41 5.44
N LYS A 104 5.22 10.03 5.19
CA LYS A 104 4.76 8.64 5.24
C LYS A 104 3.79 8.39 4.10
N LEU A 105 3.76 7.16 3.60
CA LEU A 105 2.71 6.71 2.70
C LEU A 105 1.57 6.11 3.51
N ASN A 106 0.35 6.28 3.02
CA ASN A 106 -0.83 5.67 3.61
C ASN A 106 -1.66 5.02 2.50
N LYS A 107 -2.28 3.89 2.83
CA LYS A 107 -3.30 3.27 2.00
C LYS A 107 -4.67 3.87 2.31
N ILE A 108 -5.43 4.25 1.29
CA ILE A 108 -6.84 4.62 1.42
C ILE A 108 -7.65 3.35 1.16
N SER A 109 -8.34 2.85 2.19
CA SER A 109 -9.17 1.66 2.05
C SER A 109 -10.27 1.89 1.01
N GLN A 110 -10.43 0.93 0.11
CA GLN A 110 -11.53 0.87 -0.84
C GLN A 110 -12.05 -0.56 -0.92
N ASP A 111 -13.31 -0.68 -1.32
CA ASP A 111 -13.93 -1.99 -1.55
C ASP A 111 -13.29 -2.70 -2.75
N GLY A 112 -12.83 -3.94 -2.53
CA GLY A 112 -12.28 -4.79 -3.60
C GLY A 112 -10.76 -4.71 -3.76
N LEU A 113 -10.29 -4.71 -5.01
CA LEU A 113 -8.86 -4.81 -5.38
C LEU A 113 -8.22 -3.48 -5.78
N SER A 114 -8.88 -2.35 -5.55
CA SER A 114 -8.31 -1.04 -5.84
C SER A 114 -7.33 -0.63 -4.75
N LEU A 115 -6.07 -0.39 -5.12
CA LEU A 115 -5.05 0.18 -4.25
C LEU A 115 -4.95 1.69 -4.50
N LYS A 116 -5.38 2.50 -3.53
CA LYS A 116 -5.15 3.94 -3.52
C LYS A 116 -4.09 4.28 -2.47
N ILE A 117 -3.04 4.97 -2.91
CA ILE A 117 -1.95 5.42 -2.06
C ILE A 117 -2.00 6.94 -1.99
N ASN A 118 -1.85 7.46 -0.77
CA ASN A 118 -1.65 8.87 -0.49
C ASN A 118 -0.37 9.04 0.35
N TYR A 119 0.10 10.28 0.51
CA TYR A 119 1.17 10.62 1.42
C TYR A 119 0.71 11.65 2.44
N ASP A 120 1.32 11.62 3.62
CA ASP A 120 1.26 12.71 4.60
C ASP A 120 2.65 13.24 4.87
N LEU A 121 2.76 14.56 5.04
CA LEU A 121 3.95 15.19 5.58
C LEU A 121 3.84 15.28 7.11
N THR A 122 4.84 14.80 7.81
CA THR A 122 4.85 14.73 9.27
C THR A 122 5.58 15.92 9.89
N ASP A 123 5.33 16.13 11.17
CA ASP A 123 5.88 17.26 11.91
C ASP A 123 7.33 17.01 12.33
N SER A 124 8.18 18.01 12.11
CA SER A 124 9.56 18.00 12.59
C SER A 124 9.61 18.11 14.10
N LYS A 125 10.46 17.31 14.72
CA LYS A 125 10.70 17.27 16.17
C LYS A 125 12.09 17.78 16.53
N SER A 126 13.00 17.89 15.56
CA SER A 126 14.35 18.36 15.81
C SER A 126 14.43 19.88 15.96
N PHE A 127 15.35 20.33 16.82
CA PHE A 127 15.63 21.75 16.97
C PHE A 127 16.28 22.30 15.70
N VAL A 128 15.90 23.52 15.32
CA VAL A 128 16.53 24.23 14.21
C VAL A 128 18.01 24.45 14.57
N PRO A 129 18.96 24.04 13.71
CA PRO A 129 20.38 24.25 13.94
C PRO A 129 20.68 25.74 14.14
N SER A 130 21.29 26.09 15.27
CA SER A 130 21.71 27.45 15.55
C SER A 130 23.08 27.44 16.24
N PRO A 131 24.17 27.68 15.50
CA PRO A 131 25.53 27.62 16.03
C PRO A 131 25.77 28.58 17.20
N ASN A 132 25.16 29.76 17.15
CA ASN A 132 25.45 30.87 18.06
C ASN A 132 24.29 31.21 19.01
N SER A 133 23.14 30.53 18.90
CA SER A 133 21.99 30.79 19.77
C SER A 133 21.85 29.71 20.84
N ARG A 134 21.77 30.15 22.10
CA ARG A 134 21.36 29.29 23.22
C ARG A 134 19.86 28.97 23.20
N ARG A 135 19.06 29.73 22.45
CA ARG A 135 17.60 29.54 22.34
C ARG A 135 17.29 28.53 21.25
N ARG A 136 16.76 27.39 21.67
CA ARG A 136 16.31 26.31 20.80
C ARG A 136 14.82 26.46 20.49
N HIS A 137 14.46 26.29 19.23
CA HIS A 137 13.08 26.23 18.78
C HIS A 137 12.93 25.13 17.72
N VAL A 138 11.70 24.66 17.55
CA VAL A 138 11.35 23.62 16.57
C VAL A 138 10.49 24.25 15.51
N PHE A 139 10.80 23.99 14.23
CA PHE A 139 9.93 24.37 13.13
C PHE A 139 8.97 23.22 12.82
N VAL A 140 7.89 23.10 13.61
CA VAL A 140 7.01 21.91 13.64
C VAL A 140 6.51 21.54 12.25
N LYS A 141 5.87 22.47 11.52
CA LYS A 141 5.30 22.22 10.18
C LYS A 141 6.33 22.38 9.04
N LYS A 142 7.61 22.10 9.29
CA LYS A 142 8.72 22.28 8.32
C LYS A 142 8.40 21.71 6.94
N ALA A 143 8.10 20.42 6.86
CA ALA A 143 7.91 19.72 5.59
C ALA A 143 6.76 20.31 4.77
N SER A 144 5.56 20.45 5.37
CA SER A 144 4.39 21.03 4.68
C SER A 144 4.61 22.48 4.27
N VAL A 145 5.12 23.33 5.17
CA VAL A 145 5.30 24.77 4.87
C VAL A 145 6.32 24.97 3.75
N MET A 146 7.43 24.24 3.76
CA MET A 146 8.47 24.35 2.74
C MET A 146 8.06 23.70 1.41
N GLU A 147 7.34 22.58 1.43
CA GLU A 147 6.86 21.91 0.21
C GLU A 147 5.82 22.75 -0.52
N GLU A 148 4.88 23.36 0.21
CA GLU A 148 3.90 24.29 -0.35
C GLU A 148 4.52 25.63 -0.77
N GLY A 149 5.69 25.96 -0.21
CA GLY A 149 6.34 27.26 -0.36
C GLY A 149 5.53 28.38 0.28
N ARG A 150 4.87 28.10 1.41
CA ARG A 150 4.06 29.08 2.15
C ARG A 150 5.00 30.07 2.85
N ALA A 151 4.79 31.37 2.63
CA ALA A 151 5.61 32.40 3.28
C ALA A 151 5.45 32.34 4.81
N VAL A 152 6.55 32.54 5.53
CA VAL A 152 6.56 32.58 6.99
C VAL A 152 7.02 33.94 7.48
N VAL A 153 6.35 34.44 8.52
CA VAL A 153 6.72 35.70 9.19
C VAL A 153 7.41 35.36 10.49
N ILE A 154 8.66 35.79 10.62
CA ILE A 154 9.47 35.63 11.82
C ILE A 154 9.39 36.95 12.58
N LYS A 155 8.90 36.90 13.83
CA LYS A 155 8.79 38.06 14.71
C LYS A 155 9.44 37.78 16.06
N PRO A 156 10.03 38.81 16.71
CA PRO A 156 10.59 38.65 18.04
C PRO A 156 9.45 38.38 19.05
N ARG A 157 9.60 37.35 19.89
CA ARG A 157 8.58 36.96 20.90
C ARG A 157 9.01 37.30 22.32
N TYR A 158 10.30 37.13 22.63
CA TYR A 158 10.88 37.31 23.97
C TYR A 158 12.17 38.17 23.91
N SER A 159 12.29 39.00 22.87
CA SER A 159 13.40 39.95 22.68
C SER A 159 12.86 41.23 22.06
N GLU A 160 13.61 42.33 22.15
CA GLU A 160 13.22 43.60 21.52
C GLU A 160 13.39 43.59 19.99
N ARG A 161 14.28 42.74 19.47
CA ARG A 161 14.62 42.70 18.04
C ARG A 161 15.06 41.30 17.61
N LEU A 162 15.05 41.07 16.30
CA LEU A 162 15.64 39.89 15.66
C LEU A 162 17.14 40.12 15.41
N VAL A 163 17.91 39.04 15.54
CA VAL A 163 19.36 39.03 15.34
C VAL A 163 19.69 37.83 14.46
N PHE A 164 20.47 38.06 13.41
CA PHE A 164 20.89 37.02 12.47
C PHE A 164 22.41 37.02 12.36
N ASP A 165 23.01 35.83 12.42
CA ASP A 165 24.42 35.68 12.09
C ASP A 165 24.54 35.15 10.66
N VAL A 166 25.12 35.96 9.78
CA VAL A 166 25.28 35.64 8.36
C VAL A 166 26.75 35.80 8.00
N ASN A 167 27.41 34.71 7.60
CA ASN A 167 28.81 34.69 7.15
C ASN A 167 29.79 35.37 8.12
N GLY A 168 29.58 35.24 9.44
CA GLY A 168 30.43 35.85 10.47
C GLY A 168 30.04 37.29 10.87
N TYR A 169 29.04 37.88 10.23
CA TYR A 169 28.48 39.19 10.60
C TYR A 169 27.17 39.02 11.36
N THR A 170 27.02 39.76 12.46
CA THR A 170 25.75 39.83 13.21
C THR A 170 24.93 41.02 12.73
N VAL A 171 23.76 40.74 12.17
CA VAL A 171 22.80 41.72 11.68
C VAL A 171 21.69 41.91 12.72
N PHE A 172 21.51 43.16 13.17
CA PHE A 172 20.44 43.53 14.10
C PHE A 172 19.30 44.19 13.34
N MET A 173 18.10 43.65 13.48
CA MET A 173 16.90 44.30 12.95
C MET A 173 16.48 45.49 13.83
N PRO A 174 15.74 46.47 13.28
CA PRO A 174 15.10 47.49 14.09
C PRO A 174 14.16 46.88 15.14
N LYS A 175 13.91 47.62 16.22
CA LYS A 175 13.09 47.12 17.33
C LYS A 175 11.67 46.80 16.87
N GLY A 176 11.15 45.64 17.25
CA GLY A 176 9.80 45.19 16.92
C GLY A 176 9.58 44.71 15.49
N GLU A 177 10.56 44.87 14.60
CA GLU A 177 10.40 44.51 13.19
C GLU A 177 10.34 43.00 12.94
N SER A 178 9.65 42.62 11.87
CA SER A 178 9.48 41.22 11.44
C SER A 178 10.12 40.96 10.08
N VAL A 179 10.54 39.71 9.86
CA VAL A 179 11.11 39.28 8.58
C VAL A 179 10.17 38.30 7.92
N VAL A 180 9.78 38.60 6.68
CA VAL A 180 8.97 37.70 5.86
C VAL A 180 9.89 36.88 4.98
N VAL A 181 9.92 35.56 5.22
CA VAL A 181 10.61 34.61 4.34
C VAL A 181 9.60 34.08 3.34
N THR A 182 9.68 34.59 2.12
CA THR A 182 8.74 34.27 1.04
C THR A 182 8.89 32.86 0.48
N LYS A 183 10.09 32.27 0.59
CA LYS A 183 10.41 30.93 0.07
C LYS A 183 11.22 30.15 1.12
N PRO A 184 10.59 29.63 2.19
CA PRO A 184 11.29 28.84 3.19
C PRO A 184 11.85 27.56 2.55
N GLY A 185 13.11 27.23 2.84
CA GLY A 185 13.85 26.12 2.21
C GLY A 185 14.51 26.49 0.87
N GLY A 186 14.05 27.56 0.22
CA GLY A 186 14.61 28.06 -1.05
C GLY A 186 13.79 27.65 -2.26
N VAL A 187 14.22 28.13 -3.44
CA VAL A 187 13.46 28.00 -4.70
C VAL A 187 13.30 26.55 -5.16
N GLY A 188 14.26 25.69 -4.85
CA GLY A 188 14.28 24.29 -5.31
C GLY A 188 13.47 23.33 -4.43
N THR A 189 12.90 23.81 -3.33
CA THR A 189 12.21 22.99 -2.32
C THR A 189 10.73 22.83 -2.62
N LYS A 190 10.08 23.90 -3.06
CA LYS A 190 8.65 23.91 -3.38
C LYS A 190 8.31 22.83 -4.42
N ASN A 191 7.28 22.04 -4.16
CA ASN A 191 6.78 20.96 -5.02
C ASN A 191 7.80 19.87 -5.37
N SER A 192 8.98 19.83 -4.74
CA SER A 192 10.04 18.90 -5.10
C SER A 192 9.69 17.46 -4.67
N PHE A 193 9.09 17.31 -3.49
CA PHE A 193 8.59 16.02 -3.02
C PHE A 193 7.38 15.57 -3.83
N LEU A 194 6.42 16.46 -4.09
CA LEU A 194 5.25 16.18 -4.92
C LEU A 194 5.67 15.74 -6.33
N SER A 195 6.69 16.37 -6.90
CA SER A 195 7.22 15.99 -8.21
C SER A 195 7.87 14.60 -8.17
N ALA A 196 8.62 14.29 -7.10
CA ALA A 196 9.19 12.97 -6.90
C ALA A 196 8.10 11.89 -6.73
N TYR A 197 7.07 12.20 -5.94
CA TYR A 197 5.88 11.37 -5.76
C TYR A 197 5.19 11.09 -7.09
N LYS A 198 4.84 12.13 -7.85
CA LYS A 198 4.22 11.98 -9.17
C LYS A 198 5.07 11.10 -10.09
N TYR A 199 6.36 11.39 -10.21
CA TYR A 199 7.25 10.63 -11.07
C TYR A 199 7.31 9.13 -10.71
N PHE A 200 7.33 8.81 -9.42
CA PHE A 200 7.34 7.43 -8.95
C PHE A 200 6.05 6.68 -9.32
N PHE A 201 4.90 7.31 -9.04
CA PHE A 201 3.58 6.69 -9.18
C PHE A 201 2.99 6.75 -10.60
N THR A 202 3.41 7.69 -11.44
CA THR A 202 3.00 7.74 -12.86
C THR A 202 3.99 7.01 -13.78
N GLY A 203 5.18 6.68 -13.29
CA GLY A 203 6.24 6.02 -14.05
C GLY A 203 6.26 4.50 -13.93
N GLN A 204 7.29 3.88 -14.48
CA GLN A 204 7.52 2.43 -14.38
C GLN A 204 7.97 1.97 -12.98
N LEU A 205 8.38 2.90 -12.10
CA LEU A 205 8.92 2.57 -10.78
C LEU A 205 7.87 1.85 -9.91
N VAL A 206 6.62 2.32 -9.89
CA VAL A 206 5.55 1.63 -9.16
C VAL A 206 5.29 0.23 -9.71
N ASN A 207 5.34 0.04 -11.04
CA ASN A 207 5.18 -1.27 -11.66
C ASN A 207 6.33 -2.22 -11.28
N MET A 208 7.55 -1.70 -11.18
CA MET A 208 8.71 -2.46 -10.74
C MET A 208 8.56 -2.89 -9.28
N SER A 209 8.07 -2.00 -8.40
CA SER A 209 7.77 -2.32 -7.01
C SER A 209 6.67 -3.38 -6.88
N ILE A 210 5.60 -3.28 -7.66
CA ILE A 210 4.54 -4.31 -7.70
C ILE A 210 5.12 -5.66 -8.13
N LYS A 211 5.98 -5.71 -9.16
CA LYS A 211 6.64 -6.95 -9.59
C LYS A 211 7.59 -7.49 -8.50
N LYS A 212 8.39 -6.62 -7.89
CA LYS A 212 9.36 -6.95 -6.83
C LYS A 212 8.67 -7.47 -5.56
N SER A 213 7.42 -7.08 -5.31
CA SER A 213 6.64 -7.52 -4.14
C SER A 213 6.50 -9.05 -4.06
N GLY A 214 6.69 -9.77 -5.18
CA GLY A 214 6.50 -11.21 -5.23
C GLY A 214 5.04 -11.63 -5.09
N PHE A 215 4.10 -10.68 -5.13
CA PHE A 215 2.67 -10.95 -5.00
C PHE A 215 2.21 -12.03 -5.97
N GLN A 216 2.66 -12.01 -7.24
CA GLN A 216 2.28 -13.02 -8.23
C GLN A 216 2.67 -14.45 -7.78
N ARG A 217 3.86 -14.62 -7.20
CA ARG A 217 4.32 -15.93 -6.69
C ARG A 217 3.48 -16.38 -5.50
N ILE A 218 3.22 -15.46 -4.56
CA ILE A 218 2.39 -15.74 -3.36
C ILE A 218 0.98 -16.10 -3.80
N PHE A 219 0.39 -15.30 -4.68
CA PHE A 219 -0.93 -15.52 -5.25
C PHE A 219 -1.02 -16.89 -5.92
N ASN A 220 -0.10 -17.21 -6.83
CA ASN A 220 -0.10 -18.48 -7.55
C ASN A 220 -0.02 -19.67 -6.57
N SER A 221 0.86 -19.61 -5.58
CA SER A 221 0.97 -20.68 -4.57
C SER A 221 -0.33 -20.87 -3.77
N ARG A 222 -0.97 -19.77 -3.38
CA ARG A 222 -2.18 -19.76 -2.54
C ARG A 222 -3.41 -20.19 -3.32
N ILE A 223 -3.56 -19.70 -4.56
CA ILE A 223 -4.69 -20.08 -5.42
C ILE A 223 -4.58 -21.53 -5.88
N THR A 224 -3.38 -22.03 -6.18
CA THR A 224 -3.18 -23.47 -6.47
C THR A 224 -3.63 -24.34 -5.31
N ARG A 225 -3.34 -23.94 -4.06
CA ARG A 225 -3.84 -24.65 -2.87
C ARG A 225 -5.37 -24.58 -2.75
N ALA A 226 -5.96 -23.40 -2.97
CA ALA A 226 -7.42 -23.24 -2.90
C ALA A 226 -8.16 -24.01 -4.01
N LEU A 227 -7.51 -24.24 -5.16
CA LEU A 227 -8.07 -24.98 -6.29
C LEU A 227 -7.80 -26.50 -6.24
N ASP A 228 -7.02 -26.99 -5.26
CA ASP A 228 -6.81 -28.43 -5.10
C ASP A 228 -8.14 -29.11 -4.78
N LEU A 229 -8.42 -30.19 -5.49
CA LEU A 229 -9.70 -30.86 -5.33
C LEU A 229 -9.74 -31.59 -3.98
N PRO A 230 -10.80 -31.43 -3.21
CA PRO A 230 -10.93 -32.14 -1.95
C PRO A 230 -11.21 -33.64 -2.14
N VAL A 231 -10.92 -34.44 -1.12
CA VAL A 231 -10.89 -35.92 -1.18
C VAL A 231 -12.23 -36.51 -1.61
N GLN A 232 -13.34 -35.93 -1.16
CA GLN A 232 -14.67 -36.40 -1.51
C GLN A 232 -14.99 -36.24 -3.00
N ILE A 233 -14.36 -35.30 -3.72
CA ILE A 233 -14.48 -35.14 -5.18
C ILE A 233 -13.50 -36.07 -5.91
N LYS A 234 -12.31 -36.30 -5.35
CA LYS A 234 -11.30 -37.24 -5.88
C LYS A 234 -11.76 -38.70 -5.80
N THR A 235 -12.64 -39.03 -4.85
CA THR A 235 -13.19 -40.38 -4.66
C THR A 235 -14.41 -40.64 -5.56
N VAL A 236 -14.59 -41.89 -5.97
CA VAL A 236 -15.73 -42.32 -6.79
C VAL A 236 -17.02 -42.18 -5.99
N LYS A 237 -17.87 -41.24 -6.39
CA LYS A 237 -19.21 -41.03 -5.84
C LYS A 237 -20.20 -40.77 -6.96
N TYR A 238 -21.39 -41.33 -6.81
CA TYR A 238 -22.47 -41.19 -7.80
C TYR A 238 -23.37 -39.98 -7.52
N LYS A 239 -23.12 -39.22 -6.45
CA LYS A 239 -23.89 -38.03 -6.13
C LYS A 239 -23.05 -37.07 -5.30
N PHE A 240 -23.12 -35.80 -5.65
CA PHE A 240 -22.51 -34.72 -4.88
C PHE A 240 -23.57 -33.70 -4.45
N SER A 241 -23.35 -33.10 -3.27
CA SER A 241 -24.18 -32.02 -2.76
C SER A 241 -23.56 -30.68 -3.14
N ALA A 242 -24.30 -29.85 -3.89
CA ALA A 242 -23.86 -28.52 -4.28
C ALA A 242 -23.51 -27.66 -3.06
N ASN A 243 -24.36 -27.68 -2.03
CA ASN A 243 -24.12 -26.90 -0.80
C ASN A 243 -22.85 -27.36 -0.08
N SER A 244 -22.61 -28.67 -0.02
CA SER A 244 -21.37 -29.20 0.59
C SER A 244 -20.14 -28.74 -0.17
N ILE A 245 -20.16 -28.83 -1.50
CA ILE A 245 -19.02 -28.42 -2.33
C ILE A 245 -18.78 -26.91 -2.23
N ALA A 246 -19.85 -26.10 -2.23
CA ALA A 246 -19.74 -24.65 -2.10
C ALA A 246 -19.14 -24.24 -0.75
N ASN A 247 -19.60 -24.83 0.36
CA ASN A 247 -19.05 -24.57 1.69
C ASN A 247 -17.56 -24.93 1.79
N GLU A 248 -17.15 -25.98 1.09
CA GLU A 248 -15.77 -26.44 1.11
C GLU A 248 -14.86 -25.62 0.20
N ALA A 249 -15.38 -25.11 -0.92
CA ALA A 249 -14.71 -24.10 -1.72
C ALA A 249 -14.44 -22.84 -0.89
N ASP A 250 -15.42 -22.40 -0.09
CA ASP A 250 -15.26 -21.25 0.81
C ASP A 250 -14.21 -21.51 1.88
N ALA A 251 -14.27 -22.67 2.53
CA ALA A 251 -13.31 -23.07 3.55
C ALA A 251 -11.88 -23.17 2.99
N ALA A 252 -11.70 -23.73 1.79
CA ALA A 252 -10.40 -23.83 1.13
C ALA A 252 -9.84 -22.45 0.77
N LEU A 253 -10.69 -21.55 0.26
CA LEU A 253 -10.30 -20.18 -0.05
C LEU A 253 -9.89 -19.42 1.23
N ILE A 254 -10.69 -19.51 2.29
CA ILE A 254 -10.36 -18.92 3.60
C ILE A 254 -9.04 -19.51 4.11
N SER A 255 -8.88 -20.82 4.14
CA SER A 255 -7.66 -21.48 4.62
C SER A 255 -6.41 -21.08 3.83
N ALA A 256 -6.53 -20.97 2.50
CA ALA A 256 -5.43 -20.56 1.65
C ALA A 256 -4.95 -19.14 1.99
N PHE A 257 -5.87 -18.20 2.25
CA PHE A 257 -5.58 -16.78 2.45
C PHE A 257 -5.63 -16.29 3.91
N ALA A 258 -6.00 -17.14 4.88
CA ALA A 258 -6.12 -16.81 6.30
C ALA A 258 -4.79 -16.40 6.96
N GLY A 259 -3.64 -16.77 6.36
CA GLY A 259 -2.32 -16.41 6.88
C GLY A 259 -1.87 -14.96 6.59
N GLY A 260 -2.67 -14.14 5.91
CA GLY A 260 -2.32 -12.75 5.58
C GLY A 260 -2.44 -11.75 6.75
N THR A 261 -2.90 -12.18 7.92
CA THR A 261 -3.13 -11.34 9.11
C THR A 261 -1.96 -11.35 10.11
N ASN A 262 -0.99 -12.26 9.98
CA ASN A 262 0.16 -12.29 10.88
C ASN A 262 1.39 -11.69 10.19
N GLY A 263 1.68 -10.44 10.54
CA GLY A 263 2.98 -9.84 10.28
C GLY A 263 4.08 -10.62 11.00
N GLN A 264 4.93 -11.28 10.22
CA GLN A 264 6.26 -11.80 10.55
C GLN A 264 6.98 -11.89 9.19
N LEU A 265 8.09 -11.23 8.86
CA LEU A 265 9.11 -10.44 9.56
C LEU A 265 9.53 -9.29 8.63
#